data_AF-A0A4R3I4G2-F1
#
_entry.id   AF-A0A4R3I4G2-F1
#
_cell.length_a   1.000
_cell.length_b   1.000
_cell.length_c   1.000
_cell.angle_alpha   90.00
_cell.angle_beta   90.00
_cell.angle_gamma   90.00
#
_symmetry.space_group_name_H-M   'P 1'
#
loop_
_entity.id
_entity.type
_entity.pdbx_description
1 polymer ?
#
loop_
_entity_poly.entity_id
_entity_poly.type
_entity_poly.pdbx_seq_one_letter_code
_entity_poly.pdbx_strand_id
1 'polypeptide(L)'
;MPRPKIPRRVCGKPCSCSFKPSGISLAQLERVNLAADEFEAVRLVDFHGMQQQVAAKHMVVSRQTLANILKSGRYKLVECLLDGKALFIDN
;
A
#
# COMPACT_ATOMS: atom_id res chain seq x y z
N MET A 1 16.70 -9.03 -17.01
CA MET A 1 16.81 -9.05 -15.53
C MET A 1 15.94 -7.94 -14.95
N PRO A 2 15.20 -8.16 -13.85
CA PRO A 2 14.48 -7.09 -13.18
C PRO A 2 15.48 -6.05 -12.67
N ARG A 3 15.26 -4.76 -12.96
CA ARG A 3 16.07 -3.70 -12.38
C ARG A 3 15.92 -3.75 -10.85
N PRO A 4 17.02 -3.78 -10.07
CA PRO A 4 16.95 -3.72 -8.62
C PRO A 4 16.12 -2.52 -8.18
N LYS A 5 15.15 -2.75 -7.28
CA LYS A 5 14.34 -1.67 -6.74
C LYS A 5 15.25 -0.75 -5.91
N ILE A 6 15.16 0.56 -6.17
CA ILE A 6 15.86 1.56 -5.36
C ILE A 6 15.33 1.46 -3.92
N PRO A 7 16.21 1.42 -2.90
CA PRO A 7 15.81 1.49 -1.50
C PRO A 7 14.93 2.71 -1.27
N ARG A 8 13.85 2.55 -0.51
CA ARG A 8 12.88 3.61 -0.23
C ARG A 8 12.55 3.64 1.25
N ARG A 9 12.25 4.83 1.76
CA ARG A 9 11.94 5.04 3.17
C ARG A 9 10.47 4.72 3.42
N VAL A 10 10.21 3.78 4.33
CA VAL A 10 8.89 3.45 4.87
C VAL A 10 8.94 3.73 6.38
N CYS A 11 8.06 4.58 6.87
CA CYS A 11 8.05 5.00 8.28
C CYS A 11 6.73 4.71 8.99
N GLY A 12 5.62 4.56 8.26
CA GLY A 12 4.36 4.17 8.82
C GLY A 12 4.36 2.71 9.26
N LYS A 13 3.72 2.43 10.39
CA LYS A 13 3.39 1.08 10.83
C LYS A 13 1.87 0.93 10.88
N PRO A 14 1.29 -0.10 10.25
CA PRO A 14 -0.14 -0.33 10.36
C PRO A 14 -0.49 -0.79 11.79
N CYS A 15 -1.68 -0.44 12.27
CA CYS A 15 -2.17 -0.89 13.59
C CYS A 15 -2.44 -2.41 13.61
N SER A 16 -2.73 -3.00 12.46
CA SER A 16 -2.85 -4.43 12.23
C SER A 16 -2.21 -4.78 10.90
N CYS A 17 -1.48 -5.89 10.84
CA CYS A 17 -0.91 -6.41 9.60
C CYS A 17 -1.97 -7.06 8.69
N SER A 18 -3.24 -7.12 9.11
CA SER A 18 -4.33 -7.66 8.28
C SER A 18 -5.68 -6.99 8.53
N PHE A 19 -6.49 -6.89 7.48
CA PHE A 19 -7.87 -6.42 7.49
C PHE A 19 -8.72 -7.36 6.65
N LYS A 20 -9.97 -7.62 7.06
CA LYS A 20 -10.88 -8.51 6.34
C LYS A 20 -12.33 -8.07 6.52
N PRO A 21 -13.24 -8.42 5.60
CA PRO A 21 -14.67 -8.24 5.83
C PRO A 21 -15.16 -9.00 7.08
N SER A 22 -16.19 -8.43 7.71
CA SER A 22 -16.89 -9.03 8.84
C SER A 22 -17.75 -10.22 8.40
N GLY A 23 -17.91 -11.22 9.26
CA GLY A 23 -18.84 -12.34 9.02
C GLY A 23 -18.29 -13.49 8.16
N ILE A 24 -17.11 -13.35 7.55
CA ILE A 24 -16.49 -14.40 6.73
C ILE A 24 -15.19 -14.88 7.38
N SER A 25 -14.98 -16.20 7.40
CA SER A 25 -13.74 -16.81 7.90
C SER A 25 -12.57 -16.48 6.99
N LEU A 26 -11.41 -16.17 7.56
CA LEU A 26 -10.20 -15.83 6.79
C LEU A 26 -9.73 -16.96 5.88
N ALA A 27 -10.05 -18.22 6.21
CA ALA A 27 -9.73 -19.38 5.37
C ALA A 27 -10.51 -19.42 4.04
N GLN A 28 -11.62 -18.68 3.94
CA GLN A 28 -12.48 -18.64 2.76
C GLN A 28 -12.20 -17.41 1.87
N LEU A 29 -11.32 -16.50 2.32
CA LEU A 29 -11.06 -15.25 1.65
C LEU A 29 -9.80 -15.31 0.81
N GLU A 30 -9.89 -14.81 -0.41
CA GLU A 30 -8.71 -14.47 -1.21
C GLU A 30 -7.89 -13.40 -0.48
N ARG A 31 -6.56 -13.48 -0.63
CA ARG A 31 -5.61 -12.59 0.02
C ARG A 31 -5.03 -11.61 -0.99
N VAL A 32 -4.99 -10.34 -0.60
CA VAL A 32 -4.30 -9.29 -1.33
C VAL A 32 -3.20 -8.74 -0.42
N ASN A 33 -1.96 -8.81 -0.91
CA ASN A 33 -0.81 -8.28 -0.18
C ASN A 33 -0.52 -6.85 -0.62
N LEU A 34 -0.61 -5.91 0.33
CA LEU A 34 -0.19 -4.53 0.21
C LEU A 34 1.26 -4.43 0.69
N ALA A 35 2.16 -4.08 -0.22
CA ALA A 35 3.55 -3.92 0.11
C ALA A 35 3.75 -2.72 1.05
N ALA A 36 4.81 -2.75 1.87
CA ALA A 36 5.10 -1.71 2.86
C ALA A 36 5.22 -0.30 2.23
N ASP A 37 5.73 -0.22 0.99
CA ASP A 37 5.85 1.01 0.23
C ASP A 37 4.52 1.50 -0.37
N GLU A 38 3.66 0.58 -0.80
CA GLU A 38 2.28 0.89 -1.20
C GLU A 38 1.49 1.46 -0.03
N PHE A 39 1.62 0.83 1.15
CA PHE A 39 1.03 1.34 2.39
C PHE A 39 1.53 2.74 2.72
N GLU A 40 2.86 2.97 2.69
CA GLU A 40 3.42 4.28 2.99
C GLU A 40 2.97 5.34 1.99
N ALA A 41 2.91 5.02 0.70
CA ALA A 41 2.47 5.96 -0.32
C ALA A 41 1.01 6.40 -0.11
N VAL A 42 0.11 5.44 0.17
CA VAL A 42 -1.30 5.72 0.49
C VAL A 42 -1.39 6.52 1.79
N ARG A 43 -0.62 6.14 2.83
CA ARG A 43 -0.60 6.84 4.12
C ARG A 43 -0.17 8.31 3.97
N LEU A 44 0.89 8.57 3.21
CA LEU A 44 1.39 9.94 3.03
C LEU A 44 0.46 10.79 2.17
N VAL A 45 -0.02 10.24 1.03
CA VAL A 45 -0.78 11.04 0.07
C VAL A 45 -2.26 11.08 0.41
N ASP A 46 -2.90 9.93 0.65
CA ASP A 46 -4.35 9.85 0.80
C ASP A 46 -4.81 10.13 2.24
N PHE A 47 -4.04 9.66 3.23
CA PHE A 47 -4.39 9.88 4.64
C PHE A 47 -3.84 11.21 5.20
N HIS A 48 -2.56 11.52 4.97
CA HIS A 48 -1.95 12.78 5.43
C HIS A 48 -2.12 13.96 4.46
N GLY A 49 -2.73 13.74 3.29
CA GLY A 49 -2.99 14.79 2.30
C GLY A 49 -1.72 15.40 1.68
N MET A 50 -0.56 14.73 1.76
CA MET A 50 0.68 15.28 1.21
C MET A 50 0.62 15.34 -0.32
N GLN A 51 1.15 16.43 -0.87
CA GLN A 51 1.39 16.48 -2.31
C GLN A 51 2.37 15.39 -2.75
N GLN A 52 2.11 14.74 -3.88
CA GLN A 52 2.94 13.63 -4.39
C GLN A 52 4.43 14.00 -4.52
N GLN A 53 4.75 15.24 -4.91
CA GLN A 53 6.15 15.67 -5.01
C GLN A 53 6.86 15.65 -3.65
N VAL A 54 6.14 16.00 -2.57
CA VAL A 54 6.66 16.02 -1.20
C VAL A 54 6.78 14.59 -0.66
N ALA A 55 5.74 13.78 -0.83
CA ALA A 55 5.75 12.37 -0.43
C ALA A 55 6.87 11.58 -1.13
N ALA A 56 7.14 11.86 -2.41
CA ALA A 56 8.20 11.21 -3.18
C ALA A 56 9.59 11.52 -2.59
N LYS A 57 9.83 12.78 -2.22
CA LYS A 57 11.05 13.18 -1.50
C LYS A 57 11.14 12.47 -0.14
N HIS A 58 10.03 12.37 0.58
CA HIS A 58 9.96 11.68 1.88
C HIS A 58 10.34 10.19 1.78
N MET A 59 9.88 9.52 0.72
CA MET A 59 10.17 8.11 0.45
C MET A 59 11.51 7.89 -0.27
N VAL A 60 12.23 8.96 -0.63
CA VAL A 60 13.52 8.91 -1.36
C VAL A 60 13.37 8.23 -2.74
N VAL A 61 12.28 8.54 -3.44
CA VAL A 61 12.00 8.01 -4.78
C VAL A 61 11.64 9.13 -5.76
N SER A 62 11.68 8.82 -7.06
CA SER A 62 11.18 9.77 -8.06
C SER A 62 9.67 9.98 -7.92
N ARG A 63 9.16 11.14 -8.37
CA ARG A 63 7.71 11.41 -8.42
C ARG A 63 6.95 10.33 -9.21
N GLN A 64 7.51 9.89 -10.34
CA GLN A 64 6.91 8.83 -11.17
C GLN A 64 6.89 7.49 -10.43
N THR A 65 7.95 7.15 -9.70
CA THR A 65 7.99 5.95 -8.86
C THR A 65 6.92 6.00 -7.77
N LEU A 66 6.78 7.12 -7.07
CA LEU A 66 5.70 7.29 -6.09
C LEU A 66 4.32 7.13 -6.74
N ALA A 67 4.07 7.78 -7.89
CA ALA A 67 2.78 7.68 -8.57
C ALA A 67 2.43 6.24 -8.95
N ASN A 68 3.41 5.45 -9.38
CA ASN A 68 3.22 4.03 -9.69
C ASN A 68 2.91 3.20 -8.44
N ILE A 69 3.64 3.42 -7.34
CA ILE A 69 3.40 2.75 -6.05
C ILE A 69 1.99 3.09 -5.54
N LEU A 70 1.62 4.37 -5.55
CA LEU A 70 0.34 4.86 -5.10
C LEU A 70 -0.82 4.28 -5.94
N LYS A 71 -0.65 4.21 -7.26
CA LYS A 71 -1.64 3.57 -8.15
C LYS A 71 -1.84 2.10 -7.80
N SER A 72 -0.76 1.35 -7.58
CA SER A 72 -0.80 -0.07 -7.21
C SER A 72 -1.49 -0.27 -5.85
N GLY A 73 -1.11 0.53 -4.84
CA GLY A 73 -1.69 0.46 -3.51
C GLY A 73 -3.20 0.77 -3.49
N ARG A 74 -3.61 1.84 -4.18
CA ARG A 74 -5.04 2.18 -4.30
C ARG A 74 -5.84 1.08 -5.00
N TYR A 75 -5.31 0.49 -6.06
CA TYR A 75 -5.97 -0.63 -6.75
C TYR A 75 -6.24 -1.79 -5.79
N LYS A 76 -5.22 -2.23 -5.05
CA LYS A 76 -5.34 -3.35 -4.08
C LYS A 76 -6.33 -3.06 -2.96
N LEU A 77 -6.36 -1.82 -2.47
CA LEU A 77 -7.35 -1.41 -1.46
C LEU A 77 -8.77 -1.47 -2.02
N VAL A 78 -8.98 -0.93 -3.22
CA VAL A 78 -10.30 -0.94 -3.87
C VAL A 78 -10.71 -2.37 -4.23
N GLU A 79 -9.80 -3.22 -4.69
CA GLU A 79 -10.05 -4.65 -4.95
C GLU A 79 -10.56 -5.36 -3.68
N CYS A 80 -9.94 -5.11 -2.52
CA CYS A 80 -10.42 -5.69 -1.26
C CYS A 80 -11.83 -5.22 -0.89
N LEU A 81 -12.15 -3.96 -1.17
CA LEU A 81 -13.47 -3.39 -0.87
C LEU A 81 -14.56 -3.88 -1.82
N LEU A 82 -14.25 -4.06 -3.11
CA LEU A 82 -15.21 -4.49 -4.12
C LEU A 82 -15.45 -6.00 -4.09
N ASP A 83 -14.37 -6.79 -4.00
CA ASP A 83 -14.44 -8.24 -4.09
C ASP A 83 -14.49 -8.93 -2.71
N GLY A 84 -14.47 -8.15 -1.62
CA GLY A 84 -14.52 -8.67 -0.26
C GLY A 84 -13.28 -9.47 0.14
N LYS A 85 -12.10 -9.12 -0.36
CA LYS A 85 -10.84 -9.85 -0.09
C LYS A 85 -10.22 -9.45 1.25
N ALA A 86 -9.39 -10.33 1.80
CA ALA A 86 -8.58 -10.02 2.97
C ALA A 86 -7.30 -9.27 2.55
N LEU A 87 -7.07 -8.11 3.13
CA LEU A 87 -5.88 -7.30 2.93
C LEU A 87 -4.81 -7.69 3.96
N PHE A 88 -3.60 -7.95 3.51
CA PHE A 88 -2.43 -8.14 4.35
C PHE A 88 -1.38 -7.07 4.03
N ILE A 89 -0.72 -6.54 5.06
CA ILE A 89 0.30 -5.50 4.90
C ILE A 89 1.65 -6.11 5.23
N ASP A 90 2.58 -6.04 4.27
CA ASP A 90 3.95 -6.53 4.46
C ASP A 90 4.68 -5.66 5.51
N ASN A 91 5.50 -6.29 6.35
CA ASN A 91 6.38 -5.64 7.33
C ASN A 91 7.72 -5.25 6.73
#